data_AF-A0A2J8RZK4-F1
#
_entry.id   AF-A0A2J8RZK4-F1
#
_cell.length_a   1.000
_cell.length_b   1.000
_cell.length_c   1.000
_cell.angle_alpha   90.00
_cell.angle_beta   90.00
_cell.angle_gamma   90.00
#
_symmetry.space_group_name_H-M   'P 1'
#
loop_
_entity.id
_entity.type
_entity.pdbx_description
1 polymer ?
#
loop_
_entity_poly.entity_id
_entity_poly.type
_entity_poly.pdbx_seq_one_letter_code
_entity_poly.pdbx_strand_id
1 'polypeptide(L)' 'MDVSGQETDWRSTAFRQKLVSQIEDAMRKAGVAHSKSSKDMESHVFLKAKTRDEYLSLVARLIIHFRDI' A
#
# COMPACT_ATOMS: atom_id res chain seq x y z
N MET A 1 -12.27 -24.48 8.15
CA MET A 1 -12.36 -23.09 7.67
C MET A 1 -11.46 -22.96 6.46
N ASP A 2 -12.03 -22.78 5.27
CA ASP A 2 -11.31 -22.51 4.02
C ASP A 2 -10.57 -21.18 4.08
N VAL A 3 -9.27 -21.24 4.40
CA VAL A 3 -8.37 -20.06 4.47
C VAL A 3 -7.84 -19.64 3.09
N SER A 4 -8.18 -20.35 2.02
CA SER A 4 -7.66 -20.14 0.66
C SER A 4 -8.41 -19.09 -0.17
N GLY A 5 -9.53 -18.54 0.31
CA GLY A 5 -10.35 -17.56 -0.43
C GLY A 5 -9.94 -16.08 -0.24
N GLN A 6 -9.09 -15.77 0.75
CA GLN A 6 -8.80 -14.37 1.13
C GLN A 6 -7.50 -13.81 0.53
N GLU A 7 -6.62 -14.65 0.01
CA GLU A 7 -5.31 -14.21 -0.51
C GLU A 7 -5.37 -13.63 -1.93
N THR A 8 -6.44 -13.87 -2.68
CA THR A 8 -6.51 -13.52 -4.10
C THR A 8 -7.10 -12.13 -4.36
N ASP A 9 -7.92 -11.61 -3.44
CA ASP A 9 -8.66 -10.37 -3.67
C ASP A 9 -7.86 -9.14 -3.23
N TRP A 10 -6.77 -8.86 -3.95
CA TRP A 10 -5.95 -7.67 -3.74
C TRP A 10 -6.72 -6.36 -3.97
N ARG A 11 -7.87 -6.44 -4.64
CA ARG A 11 -8.82 -5.34 -4.86
C ARG A 11 -9.78 -5.12 -3.70
N SER A 12 -9.84 -6.04 -2.74
CA SER A 12 -10.72 -5.92 -1.59
C SER A 12 -10.35 -4.75 -0.71
N THR A 13 -11.38 -4.08 -0.18
CA THR A 13 -11.23 -2.94 0.72
C THR A 13 -10.34 -3.28 1.92
N ALA A 14 -10.49 -4.48 2.49
CA ALA A 14 -9.68 -4.92 3.62
C ALA A 14 -8.19 -5.06 3.27
N PHE A 15 -7.86 -5.56 2.08
CA PHE A 15 -6.48 -5.70 1.63
C PHE A 15 -5.85 -4.34 1.36
N ARG A 16 -6.58 -3.48 0.66
CA ARG A 16 -6.16 -2.10 0.38
C ARG A 16 -5.96 -1.30 1.67
N GLN A 17 -6.87 -1.40 2.64
CA GLN A 17 -6.72 -0.74 3.94
C GLN A 17 -5.46 -1.21 4.69
N LYS A 18 -5.14 -2.51 4.66
CA LYS A 18 -3.89 -3.00 5.27
C LYS A 18 -2.66 -2.35 4.64
N LEU A 19 -2.66 -2.12 3.32
CA LEU A 19 -1.55 -1.46 2.63
C LEU A 19 -1.49 0.04 2.91
N VAL A 20 -2.63 0.73 2.93
CA VAL A 20 -2.72 2.14 3.38
C VAL A 20 -2.08 2.31 4.76
N SER A 21 -2.43 1.42 5.70
CA SER A 21 -1.87 1.46 7.06
C SER A 21 -0.36 1.24 7.09
N GLN A 22 0.18 0.36 6.24
CA GLN A 22 1.63 0.15 6.13
C GLN A 22 2.37 1.35 5.52
N ILE A 23 1.78 2.02 4.53
CA ILE A 23 2.32 3.25 3.94
C ILE A 23 2.34 4.35 5.01
N GLU A 24 1.27 4.47 5.79
CA GLU A 24 1.15 5.48 6.84
C GLU A 24 2.18 5.28 7.96
N ASP A 25 2.39 4.03 8.40
CA ASP A 25 3.43 3.69 9.39
C ASP A 25 4.84 4.01 8.85
N ALA A 26 5.12 3.70 7.59
CA ALA A 26 6.39 4.01 6.95
C ALA A 26 6.63 5.53 6.86
N MET A 27 5.61 6.30 6.45
CA MET A 27 5.70 7.76 6.39
C MET A 27 5.88 8.38 7.78
N ARG A 28 5.16 7.88 8.79
CA ARG A 28 5.28 8.37 10.17
C ARG A 28 6.69 8.14 10.72
N LYS A 29 7.29 6.97 10.43
CA LYS A 29 8.67 6.66 10.83
C LYS A 29 9.70 7.52 10.12
N ALA A 30 9.48 7.79 8.85
CA ALA A 30 10.32 8.64 8.01
C ALA A 30 10.25 10.14 8.39
N GLY A 31 9.32 10.55 9.26
CA GLY A 31 9.16 11.95 9.66
C GLY A 31 8.72 12.88 8.53
N VAL A 32 8.29 12.35 7.39
CA VAL A 32 7.82 13.16 6.24
C VAL A 32 6.45 13.76 6.52
N ALA A 33 6.43 15.04 6.84
CA ALA A 33 5.23 15.87 6.82
C ALA A 33 4.84 16.20 5.36
N HIS A 34 4.31 15.22 4.62
CA HIS A 34 3.85 15.47 3.25
C HIS A 34 2.35 15.79 3.21
N SER A 35 1.95 16.76 2.38
CA SER A 35 0.56 17.20 2.20
C SER A 35 -0.40 16.16 1.60
N LYS A 36 0.10 14.98 1.19
CA LYS A 36 -0.70 13.91 0.58
C LYS A 36 -0.91 12.77 1.57
N SER A 37 -2.16 12.34 1.73
CA SER A 37 -2.52 11.25 2.62
C SER A 37 -2.04 9.89 2.07
N SER A 38 -1.69 8.97 2.97
CA SER A 38 -1.39 7.55 2.67
C SER A 38 -2.45 6.91 1.78
N LYS A 39 -3.71 7.33 1.97
CA LYS A 39 -4.86 6.86 1.21
C LYS A 39 -4.85 7.34 -0.24
N ASP A 40 -4.48 8.60 -0.50
CA ASP A 40 -4.32 9.14 -1.86
C ASP A 40 -3.16 8.45 -2.59
N MET A 41 -2.06 8.23 -1.88
CA MET A 41 -0.89 7.54 -2.44
C MET A 41 -1.22 6.09 -2.80
N GLU A 42 -1.89 5.35 -1.92
CA GLU A 42 -2.37 4.00 -2.25
C GLU A 42 -3.33 4.03 -3.43
N SER A 43 -4.29 4.96 -3.46
CA SER A 43 -5.28 5.05 -4.53
C SER A 43 -4.62 5.30 -5.89
N HIS A 44 -3.60 6.15 -5.94
CA HIS A 44 -2.82 6.38 -7.15
C HIS A 44 -2.06 5.12 -7.60
N VAL A 45 -1.45 4.38 -6.65
CA VAL A 45 -0.77 3.11 -6.94
C VAL A 45 -1.76 2.04 -7.41
N PHE A 46 -2.95 1.98 -6.82
CA PHE A 46 -4.03 1.07 -7.19
C PHE A 46 -4.56 1.34 -8.60
N LEU A 47 -4.78 2.61 -8.96
CA LEU A 47 -5.22 3.01 -10.29
C LEU A 47 -4.15 2.76 -11.36
N LYS A 48 -2.86 2.88 -10.98
CA LYS A 48 -1.74 2.64 -11.87
C LYS A 48 -1.50 1.15 -12.12
N ALA A 49 -1.72 0.32 -11.10
CA ALA A 49 -1.43 -1.10 -11.16
C ALA A 49 -2.51 -1.90 -11.91
N LYS A 50 -2.09 -2.67 -12.92
CA LYS A 50 -2.99 -3.56 -13.67
C LYS A 50 -3.12 -4.94 -13.04
N THR A 51 -2.11 -5.35 -12.28
CA THR A 51 -2.01 -6.66 -11.62
C THR A 51 -1.66 -6.52 -10.15
N ARG A 52 -1.94 -7.59 -9.38
CA ARG A 52 -1.55 -7.70 -7.96
C ARG A 52 -0.05 -7.48 -7.77
N ASP A 53 0.75 -8.08 -8.64
CA ASP A 53 2.20 -8.06 -8.53
C ASP A 53 2.75 -6.64 -8.72
N GLU A 54 2.24 -5.93 -9.73
CA GLU A 54 2.60 -4.53 -9.98
C GLU A 54 2.19 -3.63 -8.81
N TYR A 55 0.98 -3.84 -8.28
CA TYR A 55 0.47 -3.10 -7.12
C TYR A 55 1.37 -3.30 -5.89
N LEU A 56 1.71 -4.55 -5.56
CA LEU A 56 2.57 -4.88 -4.43
C LEU A 56 3.99 -4.37 -4.63
N SER A 57 4.54 -4.47 -5.83
CA SER A 57 5.89 -3.98 -6.16
C SER A 57 5.98 -2.45 -6.03
N LEU A 58 4.96 -1.72 -6.49
CA LEU A 58 4.89 -0.26 -6.35
C LEU A 58 4.74 0.17 -4.89
N VAL A 59 3.86 -0.48 -4.12
CA VAL A 59 3.69 -0.20 -2.68
C VAL A 59 4.96 -0.54 -1.89
N ALA A 60 5.60 -1.67 -2.18
CA ALA A 60 6.84 -2.06 -1.53
C ALA A 60 7.95 -1.04 -1.79
N ARG A 61 8.15 -0.62 -3.05
CA ARG A 61 9.11 0.42 -3.41
C ARG A 61 8.82 1.73 -2.68
N LEU A 62 7.55 2.11 -2.57
CA LEU A 62 7.12 3.31 -1.87
C LEU A 62 7.46 3.24 -0.37
N ILE A 63 7.15 2.12 0.29
CA ILE A 63 7.45 1.91 1.71
C ILE A 63 8.96 1.91 1.97
N ILE A 64 9.75 1.23 1.14
CA ILE A 64 11.21 1.19 1.27
C ILE A 64 11.80 2.59 1.13
N HIS A 65 11.34 3.36 0.14
CA HIS A 65 11.80 4.73 -0.07
C HIS A 65 11.54 5.62 1.15
N PHE A 66 10.40 5.46 1.82
CA PHE A 66 10.16 6.18 3.08
C PHE A 66 11.04 5.68 4.21
N ARG A 67 11.28 4.38 4.34
CA ARG A 67 12.11 3.83 5.43
C ARG A 67 13.60 4.15 5.31
N ASP A 68 14.08 4.48 4.12
CA ASP A 68 15.49 4.80 3.83
C ASP A 68 15.80 6.31 3.87
N ILE A 69 14.78 7.15 4.08
CA ILE A 69 14.89 8.62 4.18
C ILE A 69 15.39 9.09 5.55
#